data_AF-A0A951AHN0-F1
#
_entry.id   AF-A0A951AHN0-F1
#
_cell.length_a   1.000
_cell.length_b   1.000
_cell.length_c   1.000
_cell.angle_alpha   90.00
_cell.angle_beta   90.00
_cell.angle_gamma   90.00
#
_symmetry.space_group_name_H-M   'P 1'
#
loop_
_entity.id
_entity.type
_entity.pdbx_description
1 polymer ?
#
loop_
_entity_poly.entity_id
_entity_poly.type
_entity_poly.pdbx_seq_one_letter_code
_entity_poly.pdbx_strand_id
1 'polypeptide(L)'
;MKSHWAICGLLLWRFLVCSPVIAQPAEAPPAVRAFVQHADPGASVEYCGAVSSSKFDYYLFLLQRKELAGIVLVRQRPGTVPVIADADTSLFPFRADSARSVEIPVQHGIEILLRKRNLAKKSRTPQRASSPDPDVSAVGREIDRVIYPLSGFRLGSNSTREILRVLRMGPTVAVDPRTAPPGSIIVSPTQSSIYGPIYLGHAGIVGSDGLIYSADARYGGARTKNYSVAGWSKQFSGTNGSYAFILHAPSDKDGQRFQSQITWLNIDPSSSESCGISGS
;
A
#
# COMPACT_ATOMS: atom_id res chain seq x y z
N MET A 1 -25.72 45.02 18.46
CA MET A 1 -26.49 44.00 17.71
C MET A 1 -25.55 43.31 16.71
N LYS A 2 -24.89 42.21 17.12
CA LYS A 2 -24.05 41.34 16.28
C LYS A 2 -24.16 39.91 16.83
N SER A 3 -23.80 38.90 16.02
CA SER A 3 -23.61 37.49 16.41
C SER A 3 -24.86 36.64 16.74
N HIS A 4 -25.71 36.35 15.75
CA HIS A 4 -26.61 35.16 15.77
C HIS A 4 -26.47 34.23 14.53
N TRP A 5 -25.73 34.61 13.49
CA TRP A 5 -25.61 33.84 12.24
C TRP A 5 -24.52 32.75 12.23
N ALA A 6 -23.67 32.66 13.25
CA ALA A 6 -22.55 31.71 13.30
C ALA A 6 -22.93 30.31 13.82
N ILE A 7 -24.08 30.15 14.49
CA ILE A 7 -24.40 28.92 15.24
C ILE A 7 -25.16 27.88 14.38
N CYS A 8 -25.93 28.31 13.37
CA CYS A 8 -26.65 27.37 12.49
C CYS A 8 -25.73 26.55 11.56
N GLY A 9 -24.55 27.07 11.20
CA GLY A 9 -23.61 26.38 10.30
C GLY A 9 -22.97 25.11 10.91
N LEU A 10 -22.78 25.08 12.23
CA LEU A 10 -22.15 23.95 12.93
C LEU A 10 -23.13 22.82 13.27
N LEU A 11 -24.43 23.12 13.38
CA LEU A 11 -25.45 22.10 13.65
C LEU A 11 -25.82 21.28 12.40
N LEU A 12 -25.77 21.88 11.21
CA LEU A 12 -25.98 21.18 9.93
C LEU A 12 -24.91 20.12 9.63
N TRP A 13 -23.68 20.29 10.13
CA TRP A 13 -22.61 19.31 9.90
C TRP A 13 -22.72 18.07 10.81
N ARG A 14 -23.25 18.21 12.05
CA ARG A 14 -23.46 17.05 12.94
C ARG A 14 -24.51 16.08 12.42
N PHE A 15 -25.51 16.54 11.66
CA PHE A 15 -26.49 15.65 11.03
C PHE A 15 -25.96 14.83 9.83
N LEU A 16 -24.88 15.28 9.19
CA LEU A 16 -24.26 14.55 8.07
C LEU A 16 -23.20 13.51 8.48
N VAL A 17 -22.68 13.59 9.71
CA VAL A 17 -21.69 12.63 10.24
C VAL A 17 -22.31 11.68 11.30
N CYS A 18 -23.47 12.03 11.85
CA CYS A 18 -24.19 11.23 12.85
C CYS A 18 -25.58 10.72 12.39
N SER A 19 -25.83 10.56 11.09
CA SER A 19 -26.97 9.74 10.65
C SER A 19 -26.58 8.26 10.78
N PRO A 20 -27.19 7.48 11.69
CA PRO A 20 -26.77 6.10 11.96
C PRO A 20 -27.25 5.11 10.89
N VAL A 21 -28.03 5.57 9.90
CA VAL A 21 -28.60 4.76 8.82
C VAL A 21 -28.55 5.51 7.49
N ILE A 22 -27.34 5.78 6.97
CA ILE A 22 -27.16 5.53 5.54
C ILE A 22 -27.03 4.02 5.45
N ALA A 23 -28.01 3.35 4.84
CA ALA A 23 -27.93 1.94 4.52
C ALA A 23 -26.86 1.74 3.43
N GLN A 24 -25.59 1.79 3.83
CA GLN A 24 -24.48 1.35 3.00
C GLN A 24 -24.83 -0.07 2.56
N PRO A 25 -24.92 -0.35 1.26
CA PRO A 25 -25.44 -1.63 0.82
C PRO A 25 -24.47 -2.71 1.32
N ALA A 26 -25.01 -3.71 2.02
CA ALA A 26 -24.24 -4.81 2.60
C ALA A 26 -23.38 -5.53 1.56
N GLU A 27 -23.79 -5.42 0.30
CA GLU A 27 -23.09 -5.90 -0.88
C GLU A 27 -22.96 -4.79 -1.94
N ALA A 28 -21.82 -4.74 -2.65
CA ALA A 28 -21.70 -3.87 -3.82
C ALA A 28 -22.71 -4.28 -4.92
N PRO A 29 -23.32 -3.33 -5.66
CA PRO A 29 -24.23 -3.63 -6.76
C PRO A 29 -23.59 -4.57 -7.79
N PRO A 30 -24.35 -5.50 -8.41
CA PRO A 30 -23.78 -6.51 -9.32
C PRO A 30 -22.94 -5.92 -10.46
N ALA A 31 -23.40 -4.82 -11.07
CA ALA A 31 -22.67 -4.13 -12.13
C ALA A 31 -21.31 -3.55 -11.67
N VAL A 32 -21.22 -3.06 -10.43
CA VAL A 32 -19.98 -2.53 -9.85
C VAL A 32 -19.00 -3.68 -9.57
N ARG A 33 -19.49 -4.80 -9.01
CA ARG A 33 -18.66 -5.99 -8.73
C ARG A 33 -18.13 -6.61 -10.03
N ALA A 34 -18.99 -6.76 -11.04
CA ALA A 34 -18.62 -7.26 -12.36
C ALA A 34 -17.60 -6.35 -13.06
N PHE A 35 -17.76 -5.03 -12.94
CA PHE A 35 -16.79 -4.06 -13.47
C PHE A 35 -15.40 -4.21 -12.83
N VAL A 36 -15.29 -4.35 -11.51
CA VAL A 36 -13.99 -4.57 -10.85
C VAL A 36 -13.37 -5.92 -11.25
N GLN A 37 -14.18 -6.97 -11.30
CA GLN A 37 -13.69 -8.30 -11.72
C GLN A 37 -13.22 -8.32 -13.18
N HIS A 38 -13.84 -7.52 -14.05
CA HIS A 38 -13.40 -7.34 -15.44
C HIS A 38 -12.10 -6.53 -15.53
N ALA A 39 -11.91 -5.54 -14.63
CA ALA A 39 -10.71 -4.71 -14.61
C ALA A 39 -9.45 -5.43 -14.11
N ASP A 40 -9.59 -6.45 -13.24
CA ASP A 40 -8.51 -7.42 -12.93
C ASP A 40 -9.07 -8.86 -12.86
N PRO A 41 -9.17 -9.57 -14.00
CA PRO A 41 -9.73 -10.93 -14.05
C PRO A 41 -8.92 -11.97 -13.27
N GLY A 42 -7.66 -11.66 -12.92
CA GLY A 42 -6.79 -12.53 -12.14
C GLY A 42 -6.83 -12.29 -10.63
N ALA A 43 -7.55 -11.26 -10.16
CA ALA A 43 -7.67 -10.95 -8.74
C ALA A 43 -8.91 -11.59 -8.11
N SER A 44 -8.75 -12.03 -6.86
CA SER A 44 -9.85 -12.17 -5.91
C SER A 44 -10.30 -10.78 -5.49
N VAL A 45 -11.60 -10.49 -5.67
CA VAL A 45 -12.20 -9.18 -5.43
C VAL A 45 -13.09 -9.26 -4.18
N GLU A 46 -12.75 -8.50 -3.14
CA GLU A 46 -13.51 -8.46 -1.89
C GLU A 46 -14.05 -7.04 -1.65
N TYR A 47 -15.36 -6.90 -1.46
CA TYR A 47 -15.99 -5.60 -1.16
C TYR A 47 -15.73 -5.21 0.30
N CYS A 48 -15.31 -3.95 0.52
CA CYS A 48 -14.96 -3.41 1.83
C CYS A 48 -16.00 -2.45 2.42
N GLY A 49 -16.98 -2.02 1.62
CA GLY A 49 -17.97 -1.00 1.99
C GLY A 49 -18.04 0.15 0.97
N ALA A 50 -18.97 1.08 1.20
CA ALA A 50 -19.23 2.20 0.32
C ALA A 50 -19.38 3.53 1.08
N VAL A 51 -19.13 4.64 0.39
CA VAL A 51 -19.38 6.00 0.87
C VAL A 51 -20.21 6.73 -0.18
N SER A 52 -21.41 7.15 0.19
CA SER A 52 -22.33 7.86 -0.71
C SER A 52 -22.27 9.37 -0.49
N SER A 53 -22.46 10.12 -1.57
CA SER A 53 -22.59 11.57 -1.59
C SER A 53 -23.80 11.97 -2.45
N SER A 54 -24.20 13.25 -2.42
CA SER A 54 -25.32 13.74 -3.24
C SER A 54 -25.12 13.66 -4.76
N LYS A 55 -23.92 13.30 -5.24
CA LYS A 55 -23.58 13.25 -6.67
C LYS A 55 -23.03 11.91 -7.14
N PHE A 56 -22.47 11.11 -6.22
CA PHE A 56 -21.71 9.90 -6.51
C PHE A 56 -21.75 8.93 -5.33
N ASP A 57 -21.80 7.64 -5.66
CA ASP A 57 -21.49 6.54 -4.77
C ASP A 57 -20.04 6.08 -5.02
N TYR A 58 -19.30 5.85 -3.94
CA TYR A 58 -17.94 5.34 -3.95
C TYR A 58 -17.91 3.95 -3.32
N TYR A 59 -17.39 2.96 -4.02
CA TYR A 59 -17.30 1.57 -3.56
C TYR A 59 -15.82 1.19 -3.43
N LEU A 60 -15.44 0.71 -2.24
CA LEU A 60 -14.09 0.27 -1.95
C LEU A 60 -13.99 -1.25 -2.08
N PHE A 61 -13.01 -1.72 -2.84
CA PHE A 61 -12.68 -3.14 -2.93
C PHE A 61 -11.21 -3.39 -2.59
N LEU A 62 -10.97 -4.54 -1.99
CA LEU A 62 -9.66 -5.16 -1.89
C LEU A 62 -9.47 -6.10 -3.08
N LEU A 63 -8.32 -5.99 -3.74
CA LEU A 63 -7.83 -6.89 -4.76
C LEU A 63 -6.70 -7.74 -4.17
N GLN A 64 -6.77 -9.06 -4.34
CA GLN A 64 -5.71 -9.99 -3.96
C GLN A 64 -5.33 -10.86 -5.15
N ARG A 65 -4.06 -10.85 -5.55
CA ARG A 65 -3.57 -11.56 -6.74
C ARG A 65 -2.16 -12.09 -6.49
N LYS A 66 -2.06 -13.38 -6.19
CA LYS A 66 -0.80 -14.05 -5.78
C LYS A 66 -0.14 -13.29 -4.61
N GLU A 67 1.15 -12.97 -4.72
CA GLU A 67 1.92 -12.13 -3.80
C GLU A 67 1.48 -10.66 -3.67
N LEU A 68 0.56 -10.17 -4.53
CA LEU A 68 0.09 -8.78 -4.53
C LEU A 68 -1.24 -8.62 -3.77
N ALA A 69 -1.35 -7.52 -3.04
CA ALA A 69 -2.61 -6.99 -2.55
C ALA A 69 -2.67 -5.47 -2.78
N GLY A 70 -3.84 -4.98 -3.15
CA GLY A 70 -4.07 -3.56 -3.39
C GLY A 70 -5.54 -3.21 -3.26
N ILE A 71 -5.84 -1.92 -3.28
CA ILE A 71 -7.20 -1.40 -3.18
C ILE A 71 -7.60 -0.74 -4.49
N VAL A 72 -8.89 -0.79 -4.79
CA VAL A 72 -9.52 -0.02 -5.86
C VAL A 72 -10.74 0.72 -5.32
N LEU A 73 -10.81 2.00 -5.66
CA LEU A 73 -11.95 2.86 -5.41
C LEU A 73 -12.72 3.04 -6.71
N VAL A 74 -13.92 2.48 -6.76
CA VAL A 74 -14.85 2.68 -7.88
C VAL A 74 -15.81 3.80 -7.54
N ARG A 75 -16.08 4.68 -8.50
CA ARG A 75 -17.09 5.75 -8.40
C ARG A 75 -18.20 5.48 -9.41
N GLN A 76 -19.44 5.66 -9.00
CA GLN A 76 -20.61 5.61 -9.87
C GLN A 76 -21.50 6.82 -9.60
N ARG A 77 -22.09 7.42 -10.64
CA ARG A 77 -23.25 8.31 -10.47
C ARG A 77 -24.53 7.48 -10.69
N PRO A 78 -25.63 7.69 -9.95
CA PRO A 78 -26.90 7.01 -10.21
C PRO A 78 -27.28 7.04 -11.70
N GLY A 79 -27.64 5.87 -12.25
CA GLY A 79 -27.98 5.71 -13.67
C GLY A 79 -26.80 5.72 -14.66
N THR A 80 -25.54 5.74 -14.20
CA THR A 80 -24.34 5.73 -15.08
C THR A 80 -23.48 4.48 -14.90
N VAL A 81 -22.56 4.24 -15.83
CA VAL A 81 -21.54 3.18 -15.71
C VAL A 81 -20.57 3.47 -14.56
N PRO A 82 -20.12 2.46 -13.80
CA PRO A 82 -19.05 2.62 -12.83
C PRO A 82 -17.72 2.97 -13.52
N VAL A 83 -16.85 3.71 -12.83
CA VAL A 83 -15.49 4.02 -13.26
C VAL A 83 -14.49 3.84 -12.11
N ILE A 84 -13.26 3.46 -12.42
CA ILE A 84 -12.17 3.50 -11.43
C ILE A 84 -11.87 4.97 -11.16
N ALA A 85 -12.03 5.37 -9.90
CA ALA A 85 -11.63 6.68 -9.41
C ALA A 85 -10.18 6.67 -8.93
N ASP A 86 -9.74 5.58 -8.29
CA ASP A 86 -8.34 5.35 -7.94
C ASP A 86 -8.02 3.86 -7.74
N ALA A 87 -6.74 3.48 -7.87
CA ALA A 87 -6.23 2.16 -7.47
C ALA A 87 -4.76 2.22 -7.05
N ASP A 88 -4.38 1.45 -6.03
CA ASP A 88 -2.97 1.31 -5.63
C ASP A 88 -2.68 -0.04 -4.95
N THR A 89 -1.47 -0.54 -5.14
CA THR A 89 -0.84 -1.50 -4.23
C THR A 89 -0.53 -0.75 -2.95
N SER A 90 -1.41 -0.93 -1.98
CA SER A 90 -1.30 -0.43 -0.63
C SER A 90 -2.31 -1.18 0.22
N LEU A 91 -1.87 -1.69 1.37
CA LEU A 91 -2.75 -1.86 2.51
C LEU A 91 -2.36 -0.77 3.52
N PHE A 92 -3.33 0.10 3.75
CA PHE A 92 -3.17 1.48 4.25
C PHE A 92 -2.81 1.55 5.75
N PRO A 93 -2.30 2.69 6.24
CA PRO A 93 -3.09 3.94 6.36
C PRO A 93 -2.91 4.92 5.18
N PHE A 94 -4.04 5.46 4.70
CA PHE A 94 -4.07 6.62 3.79
C PHE A 94 -3.55 7.83 4.57
N ARG A 95 -2.87 8.78 3.92
CA ARG A 95 -2.49 10.07 4.52
C ARG A 95 -2.98 11.24 3.68
N ALA A 96 -3.41 12.29 4.37
CA ALA A 96 -4.32 13.32 3.87
C ALA A 96 -3.64 14.54 3.24
N ASP A 97 -2.53 14.34 2.53
CA ASP A 97 -1.70 15.45 2.05
C ASP A 97 -2.20 16.06 0.72
N SER A 98 -3.24 15.48 0.10
CA SER A 98 -3.95 16.05 -1.05
C SER A 98 -5.05 17.03 -0.62
N ALA A 99 -4.65 18.28 -0.35
CA ALA A 99 -5.57 19.34 0.02
C ALA A 99 -6.42 19.84 -1.17
N ARG A 100 -7.53 19.16 -1.50
CA ARG A 100 -8.62 19.71 -2.35
C ARG A 100 -10.02 19.28 -1.88
N SER A 101 -10.98 20.14 -2.20
CA SER A 101 -12.37 20.07 -1.73
C SER A 101 -13.09 18.78 -2.15
N VAL A 102 -13.97 18.27 -1.29
CA VAL A 102 -14.75 17.01 -1.42
C VAL A 102 -13.97 15.70 -1.21
N GLU A 103 -12.64 15.68 -1.39
CA GLU A 103 -11.84 14.44 -1.21
C GLU A 103 -11.69 14.04 0.26
N ILE A 104 -11.51 15.01 1.18
CA ILE A 104 -11.26 14.75 2.61
C ILE A 104 -12.36 13.90 3.28
N PRO A 105 -13.69 14.17 3.11
CA PRO A 105 -14.72 13.31 3.69
C PRO A 105 -14.76 11.90 3.11
N VAL A 106 -14.49 11.75 1.80
CA VAL A 106 -14.46 10.44 1.12
C VAL A 106 -13.26 9.62 1.60
N GLN A 107 -12.08 10.24 1.65
CA GLN A 107 -10.87 9.63 2.22
C GLN A 107 -11.09 9.21 3.68
N HIS A 108 -11.67 10.08 4.51
CA HIS A 108 -11.95 9.76 5.91
C HIS A 108 -12.93 8.57 6.04
N GLY A 109 -13.95 8.51 5.19
CA GLY A 109 -14.85 7.37 5.10
C GLY A 109 -14.14 6.07 4.70
N ILE A 110 -13.26 6.12 3.70
CA ILE A 110 -12.41 4.99 3.26
C ILE A 110 -11.51 4.51 4.41
N GLU A 111 -10.83 5.43 5.11
CA GLU A 111 -10.00 5.10 6.27
C GLU A 111 -10.80 4.43 7.38
N ILE A 112 -12.01 4.92 7.69
CA ILE A 112 -12.90 4.31 8.68
C ILE A 112 -13.32 2.90 8.27
N LEU A 113 -13.70 2.70 7.00
CA LEU A 113 -14.10 1.38 6.48
C LEU A 113 -12.95 0.36 6.60
N LEU A 114 -11.74 0.76 6.21
CA LEU A 114 -10.55 -0.07 6.32
C LEU A 114 -10.20 -0.41 7.78
N ARG A 115 -10.24 0.57 8.70
CA ARG A 115 -10.02 0.31 10.14
C ARG A 115 -11.07 -0.65 10.71
N LYS A 116 -12.36 -0.46 10.39
CA LYS A 116 -13.45 -1.35 10.84
C LYS A 116 -13.27 -2.78 10.35
N ARG A 117 -12.90 -2.95 9.07
CA ARG A 117 -12.60 -4.25 8.44
C ARG A 117 -11.49 -5.01 9.19
N ASN A 118 -10.37 -4.36 9.49
CA ASN A 118 -9.24 -5.01 10.18
C ASN A 118 -9.62 -5.43 11.61
N LEU A 119 -10.34 -4.56 12.34
CA LEU A 119 -10.88 -4.89 13.66
C LEU A 119 -11.87 -6.07 13.63
N ALA A 120 -12.72 -6.17 12.61
CA ALA A 120 -13.68 -7.26 12.44
C ALA A 120 -13.02 -8.61 12.07
N LYS A 121 -11.84 -8.61 11.45
CA LYS A 121 -11.03 -9.83 11.26
C LYS A 121 -10.37 -10.26 12.58
N LYS A 122 -9.93 -9.31 13.40
CA LYS A 122 -9.28 -9.56 14.70
C LYS A 122 -10.17 -10.25 15.73
N SER A 123 -11.49 -10.06 15.68
CA SER A 123 -12.43 -10.65 16.65
C SER A 123 -12.77 -12.14 16.41
N ARG A 124 -12.28 -12.77 15.33
CA ARG A 124 -12.65 -14.14 14.95
C ARG A 124 -11.62 -15.23 15.27
N THR A 125 -10.54 -14.92 15.99
CA THR A 125 -9.46 -15.90 16.30
C THR A 125 -8.94 -15.77 17.74
N PRO A 126 -8.99 -16.83 18.57
CA PRO A 126 -8.32 -16.86 19.87
C PRO A 126 -6.93 -17.52 19.84
N GLN A 127 -6.03 -16.99 20.67
CA GLN A 127 -4.75 -17.51 21.18
C GLN A 127 -3.38 -17.30 20.46
N ARG A 128 -2.42 -16.97 21.35
CA ARG A 128 -0.94 -17.00 21.35
C ARG A 128 -0.13 -15.97 20.53
N ALA A 129 0.81 -15.35 21.25
CA ALA A 129 1.86 -14.44 20.78
C ALA A 129 3.02 -15.25 20.17
N SER A 130 3.83 -14.74 19.23
CA SER A 130 4.58 -13.46 19.27
C SER A 130 4.38 -12.53 18.05
N SER A 131 5.10 -11.41 18.04
CA SER A 131 5.17 -10.36 16.99
C SER A 131 5.47 -10.90 15.58
N PRO A 132 5.08 -10.20 14.48
CA PRO A 132 4.72 -8.78 14.37
C PRO A 132 3.26 -8.49 13.96
N ASP A 133 2.91 -7.20 13.97
CA ASP A 133 1.57 -6.64 13.74
C ASP A 133 0.86 -7.19 12.46
N PRO A 134 -0.31 -7.86 12.58
CA PRO A 134 -0.87 -8.74 11.54
C PRO A 134 -1.59 -8.04 10.38
N ASP A 135 -1.50 -6.70 10.27
CA ASP A 135 -2.03 -5.96 9.13
C ASP A 135 -1.06 -6.06 7.92
N VAL A 136 -1.31 -7.12 7.15
CA VAL A 136 -0.90 -7.41 5.76
C VAL A 136 -1.24 -6.21 4.86
N SER A 137 -0.49 -5.85 3.81
CA SER A 137 0.92 -6.10 3.47
C SER A 137 1.58 -4.73 3.29
N ALA A 138 2.82 -4.58 3.75
CA ALA A 138 3.37 -3.28 4.12
C ALA A 138 4.68 -2.97 3.39
N VAL A 139 4.57 -2.86 2.06
CA VAL A 139 5.70 -2.68 1.14
C VAL A 139 6.64 -1.55 1.56
N GLY A 140 6.11 -0.38 1.90
CA GLY A 140 6.92 0.76 2.36
C GLY A 140 7.54 0.54 3.73
N ARG A 141 6.76 0.04 4.70
CA ARG A 141 7.25 -0.34 6.05
C ARG A 141 8.41 -1.32 5.96
N GLU A 142 8.36 -2.26 5.02
CA GLU A 142 9.35 -3.32 4.88
C GLU A 142 10.65 -2.85 4.22
N ILE A 143 10.55 -1.91 3.29
CA ILE A 143 11.73 -1.20 2.77
C ILE A 143 12.31 -0.29 3.86
N ASP A 144 11.47 0.51 4.55
CA ASP A 144 11.86 1.41 5.65
C ASP A 144 12.63 0.70 6.77
N ARG A 145 12.27 -0.56 7.09
CA ARG A 145 13.00 -1.39 8.08
C ARG A 145 14.48 -1.61 7.73
N VAL A 146 14.85 -1.65 6.45
CA VAL A 146 16.26 -1.72 6.03
C VAL A 146 16.86 -0.35 5.82
N ILE A 147 16.15 0.57 5.15
CA ILE A 147 16.79 1.80 4.69
C ILE A 147 16.93 2.87 5.77
N TYR A 148 15.99 2.91 6.74
CA TYR A 148 16.00 3.95 7.76
C TYR A 148 17.20 3.85 8.71
N PRO A 149 17.58 2.67 9.24
CA PRO A 149 18.79 2.55 10.06
C PRO A 149 20.09 2.93 9.34
N LEU A 150 20.13 2.81 8.01
CA LEU A 150 21.33 3.05 7.19
C LEU A 150 21.48 4.50 6.74
N SER A 151 20.38 5.24 6.59
CA SER A 151 20.37 6.55 5.91
C SER A 151 19.60 7.65 6.63
N GLY A 152 18.80 7.31 7.65
CA GLY A 152 17.81 8.22 8.25
C GLY A 152 16.61 8.56 7.35
N PHE A 153 16.61 8.14 6.08
CA PHE A 153 15.53 8.37 5.13
C PHE A 153 14.36 7.39 5.34
N ARG A 154 13.14 7.84 5.06
CA ARG A 154 11.91 7.03 5.12
C ARG A 154 11.04 7.29 3.90
N LEU A 155 10.41 6.24 3.40
CA LEU A 155 9.33 6.29 2.43
C LEU A 155 8.02 6.74 3.11
N GLY A 156 7.72 6.22 4.29
CA GLY A 156 6.54 6.62 5.07
C GLY A 156 5.18 6.30 4.45
N SER A 157 5.13 5.51 3.37
CA SER A 157 3.91 5.15 2.63
C SER A 157 3.97 3.73 2.08
N ASN A 158 2.85 3.01 2.12
CA ASN A 158 2.71 1.69 1.48
C ASN A 158 2.27 1.77 0.01
N SER A 159 1.86 2.94 -0.50
CA SER A 159 1.46 3.13 -1.90
C SER A 159 2.67 3.04 -2.82
N THR A 160 2.62 2.14 -3.80
CA THR A 160 3.70 1.99 -4.78
C THR A 160 3.92 3.22 -5.66
N ARG A 161 2.86 3.98 -5.96
CA ARG A 161 2.95 5.27 -6.66
C ARG A 161 3.63 6.34 -5.79
N GLU A 162 3.29 6.37 -4.51
CA GLU A 162 3.84 7.33 -3.55
C GLU A 162 5.30 7.00 -3.19
N ILE A 163 5.65 5.72 -3.02
CA ILE A 163 7.04 5.26 -2.86
C ILE A 163 7.88 5.74 -4.05
N LEU A 164 7.39 5.58 -5.28
CA LEU A 164 8.08 6.09 -6.48
C LEU A 164 8.25 7.62 -6.45
N ARG A 165 7.22 8.37 -6.02
CA ARG A 165 7.27 9.83 -5.87
C ARG A 165 8.31 10.24 -4.84
N VAL A 166 8.30 9.62 -3.66
CA VAL A 166 9.20 9.91 -2.55
C VAL A 166 10.66 9.58 -2.90
N LEU A 167 10.92 8.47 -3.60
CA LEU A 167 12.27 8.14 -4.08
C LEU A 167 12.79 9.18 -5.09
N ARG A 168 11.97 9.58 -6.08
CA ARG A 168 12.33 10.59 -7.09
C ARG A 168 12.65 11.98 -6.53
N MET A 169 12.07 12.34 -5.39
CA MET A 169 12.32 13.62 -4.70
C MET A 169 13.32 13.50 -3.54
N GLY A 170 13.65 12.27 -3.13
CA GLY A 170 14.50 11.98 -1.98
C GLY A 170 15.99 12.01 -2.31
N PRO A 171 16.85 11.66 -1.34
CA PRO A 171 18.30 11.56 -1.53
C PRO A 171 18.63 10.25 -2.27
N THR A 172 18.23 10.13 -3.54
CA THR A 172 18.47 8.91 -4.34
C THR A 172 19.02 9.19 -5.74
N VAL A 173 19.76 8.22 -6.28
CA VAL A 173 20.18 8.16 -7.69
C VAL A 173 19.30 7.15 -8.40
N ALA A 174 18.69 7.53 -9.53
CA ALA A 174 18.00 6.59 -10.41
C ALA A 174 19.01 5.73 -11.19
N VAL A 175 18.75 4.43 -11.30
CA VAL A 175 19.56 3.46 -12.05
C VAL A 175 18.69 2.61 -12.98
N ASP A 176 19.28 1.97 -14.00
CA ASP A 176 18.51 1.08 -14.89
C ASP A 176 17.97 -0.12 -14.07
N PRO A 177 16.65 -0.33 -14.01
CA PRO A 177 16.04 -1.41 -13.24
C PRO A 177 16.47 -2.81 -13.72
N ARG A 178 16.94 -2.96 -14.96
CA ARG A 178 17.39 -4.25 -15.54
C ARG A 178 18.79 -4.64 -15.08
N THR A 179 19.59 -3.68 -14.64
CA THR A 179 20.96 -3.87 -14.14
C THR A 179 21.14 -3.25 -12.76
N ALA A 180 20.06 -3.16 -11.98
CA ALA A 180 20.07 -2.54 -10.66
C ALA A 180 21.00 -3.32 -9.72
N PRO A 181 22.06 -2.69 -9.15
CA PRO A 181 23.00 -3.39 -8.28
C PRO A 181 22.38 -3.73 -6.92
N PRO A 182 23.00 -4.65 -6.15
CA PRO A 182 22.61 -4.94 -4.77
C PRO A 182 22.44 -3.67 -3.91
N GLY A 183 21.44 -3.68 -3.04
CA GLY A 183 21.02 -2.52 -2.23
C GLY A 183 20.06 -1.56 -2.95
N SER A 184 19.85 -1.69 -4.27
CA SER A 184 18.88 -0.86 -4.99
C SER A 184 17.44 -1.13 -4.54
N ILE A 185 16.67 -0.06 -4.36
CA ILE A 185 15.21 -0.12 -4.16
C ILE A 185 14.57 -0.15 -5.55
N ILE A 186 13.86 -1.24 -5.88
CA ILE A 186 13.14 -1.38 -7.15
C ILE A 186 11.64 -1.24 -6.94
N VAL A 187 10.99 -0.47 -7.81
CA VAL A 187 9.57 -0.10 -7.73
C VAL A 187 8.93 -0.21 -9.11
N SER A 188 7.82 -0.92 -9.18
CA SER A 188 6.88 -0.86 -10.30
C SER A 188 5.58 -0.25 -9.75
N PRO A 189 5.22 1.00 -10.10
CA PRO A 189 4.06 1.66 -9.53
C PRO A 189 2.76 1.00 -10.01
N THR A 190 1.70 1.09 -9.21
CA THR A 190 0.37 0.68 -9.66
C THR A 190 -0.14 1.60 -10.76
N GLN A 191 -0.72 1.00 -11.80
CA GLN A 191 -1.41 1.72 -12.85
C GLN A 191 -2.86 1.26 -12.98
N SER A 192 -3.74 2.17 -13.41
CA SER A 192 -5.12 1.85 -13.75
C SER A 192 -5.66 2.83 -14.80
N SER A 193 -6.62 2.37 -15.59
CA SER A 193 -7.45 3.23 -16.45
C SER A 193 -8.83 3.41 -15.81
N ILE A 194 -9.56 4.48 -16.19
CA ILE A 194 -10.92 4.74 -15.70
C ILE A 194 -11.93 3.61 -15.99
N TYR A 195 -11.66 2.76 -17.00
CA TYR A 195 -12.47 1.59 -17.35
C TYR A 195 -11.72 0.26 -17.17
N GLY A 196 -10.57 0.29 -16.51
CA GLY A 196 -9.63 -0.82 -16.46
C GLY A 196 -8.76 -0.91 -17.73
N PRO A 197 -7.78 -1.83 -17.76
CA PRO A 197 -7.41 -2.76 -16.69
C PRO A 197 -6.75 -2.08 -15.47
N ILE A 198 -6.61 -2.84 -14.38
CA ILE A 198 -5.85 -2.49 -13.18
C ILE A 198 -4.58 -3.35 -13.14
N TYR A 199 -3.45 -2.70 -12.95
CA TYR A 199 -2.15 -3.36 -12.84
C TYR A 199 -1.51 -3.02 -11.49
N LEU A 200 -1.82 -3.84 -10.48
CA LEU A 200 -1.18 -3.73 -9.16
C LEU A 200 0.34 -3.75 -9.30
N GLY A 201 0.97 -2.71 -8.77
CA GLY A 201 2.41 -2.53 -8.69
C GLY A 201 3.03 -3.32 -7.53
N HIS A 202 4.34 -3.19 -7.37
CA HIS A 202 5.08 -3.74 -6.23
C HIS A 202 6.39 -2.98 -6.00
N ALA A 203 7.02 -3.17 -4.83
CA ALA A 203 8.38 -2.68 -4.58
C ALA A 203 9.16 -3.61 -3.66
N GLY A 204 10.49 -3.55 -3.74
CA GLY A 204 11.40 -4.37 -2.96
C GLY A 204 12.84 -3.85 -3.02
N ILE A 205 13.76 -4.62 -2.44
CA ILE A 205 15.20 -4.34 -2.41
C ILE A 205 15.93 -5.47 -3.15
N VAL A 206 16.88 -5.11 -4.02
CA VAL A 206 17.77 -6.06 -4.71
C VAL A 206 18.83 -6.55 -3.71
N GLY A 207 18.94 -7.85 -3.48
CA GLY A 207 19.95 -8.48 -2.63
C GLY A 207 21.29 -8.71 -3.34
N SER A 208 22.29 -9.17 -2.58
CA SER A 208 23.61 -9.56 -3.11
C SER A 208 23.54 -10.74 -4.09
N ASP A 209 22.51 -11.57 -3.97
CA ASP A 209 22.20 -12.71 -4.86
C ASP A 209 21.45 -12.33 -6.14
N GLY A 210 21.22 -11.03 -6.40
CA GLY A 210 20.45 -10.55 -7.57
C GLY A 210 18.94 -10.88 -7.51
N LEU A 211 18.47 -11.34 -6.35
CA LEU A 211 17.04 -11.56 -6.08
C LEU A 211 16.43 -10.32 -5.41
N ILE A 212 15.13 -10.15 -5.57
CA ILE A 212 14.36 -9.02 -5.04
C ILE A 212 13.55 -9.48 -3.84
N TYR A 213 13.85 -8.87 -2.71
CA TYR A 213 13.24 -9.08 -1.41
C TYR A 213 12.11 -8.08 -1.23
N SER A 214 10.88 -8.56 -1.07
CA SER A 214 9.68 -7.71 -1.01
C SER A 214 8.60 -8.32 -0.11
N ALA A 215 7.61 -7.50 0.28
CA ALA A 215 6.56 -7.87 1.21
C ALA A 215 5.43 -8.67 0.53
N ASP A 216 5.34 -9.97 0.79
CA ASP A 216 4.41 -10.87 0.10
C ASP A 216 3.05 -10.97 0.83
N ALA A 217 1.97 -10.63 0.13
CA ALA A 217 0.61 -10.66 0.67
C ALA A 217 0.14 -12.05 1.13
N ARG A 218 0.70 -13.14 0.58
CA ARG A 218 0.40 -14.53 0.97
C ARG A 218 0.96 -14.86 2.36
N TYR A 219 2.11 -14.29 2.69
CA TYR A 219 2.83 -14.50 3.97
C TYR A 219 2.67 -13.31 4.92
N GLY A 220 1.49 -12.70 4.94
CA GLY A 220 1.17 -11.63 5.88
C GLY A 220 1.92 -10.31 5.64
N GLY A 221 2.54 -10.12 4.47
CA GLY A 221 3.44 -9.01 4.20
C GLY A 221 4.83 -9.18 4.79
N ALA A 222 5.20 -10.40 5.20
CA ALA A 222 6.59 -10.74 5.51
C ALA A 222 7.47 -10.57 4.27
N ARG A 223 8.75 -10.26 4.50
CA ARG A 223 9.76 -10.21 3.44
C ARG A 223 10.05 -11.61 2.92
N THR A 224 9.93 -11.81 1.63
CA THR A 224 10.31 -13.07 0.94
C THR A 224 11.15 -12.79 -0.29
N LYS A 225 11.90 -13.81 -0.74
CA LYS A 225 12.59 -13.80 -2.04
C LYS A 225 11.56 -14.07 -3.13
N ASN A 226 11.10 -13.04 -3.84
CA ASN A 226 9.97 -13.17 -4.77
C ASN A 226 10.37 -13.30 -6.25
N TYR A 227 11.41 -12.59 -6.68
CA TYR A 227 11.81 -12.54 -8.10
C TYR A 227 13.32 -12.39 -8.26
N SER A 228 13.88 -12.82 -9.39
CA SER A 228 15.14 -12.22 -9.88
C SER A 228 14.86 -10.87 -10.55
N VAL A 229 15.88 -10.03 -10.77
CA VAL A 229 15.73 -8.78 -11.54
C VAL A 229 15.08 -9.02 -12.92
N ALA A 230 15.50 -10.08 -13.63
CA ALA A 230 14.88 -10.47 -14.90
C ALA A 230 13.42 -10.95 -14.74
N GLY A 231 13.12 -11.72 -13.68
CA GLY A 231 11.76 -12.17 -13.36
C GLY A 231 10.82 -11.01 -13.03
N TRP A 232 11.30 -10.03 -12.26
CA TRP A 232 10.58 -8.79 -11.96
C TRP A 232 10.29 -8.00 -13.23
N SER A 233 11.27 -7.89 -14.12
CA SER A 233 11.07 -7.16 -15.37
C SER A 233 10.01 -7.83 -16.26
N LYS A 234 10.05 -9.15 -16.38
CA LYS A 234 9.00 -9.93 -17.07
C LYS A 234 7.62 -9.77 -16.42
N GLN A 235 7.55 -9.71 -15.09
CA GLN A 235 6.29 -9.64 -14.34
C GLN A 235 5.67 -8.23 -14.32
N PHE A 236 6.49 -7.17 -14.31
CA PHE A 236 6.01 -5.80 -14.05
C PHE A 236 6.44 -4.74 -15.06
N SER A 237 7.59 -4.87 -15.75
CA SER A 237 8.08 -3.79 -16.63
C SER A 237 7.25 -3.61 -17.89
N GLY A 238 6.48 -4.61 -18.31
CA GLY A 238 5.64 -4.55 -19.53
C GLY A 238 4.51 -3.53 -19.45
N THR A 239 3.75 -3.51 -18.35
CA THR A 239 2.55 -2.65 -18.21
C THR A 239 2.71 -1.53 -17.19
N ASN A 240 3.52 -1.70 -16.15
CA ASN A 240 3.67 -0.70 -15.08
C ASN A 240 4.91 0.19 -15.23
N GLY A 241 5.85 -0.22 -16.08
CA GLY A 241 7.24 0.20 -15.98
C GLY A 241 7.89 -0.27 -14.67
N SER A 242 9.20 -0.19 -14.62
CA SER A 242 9.97 -0.41 -13.39
C SER A 242 11.00 0.69 -13.26
N TYR A 243 11.32 1.05 -12.02
CA TYR A 243 12.28 2.10 -11.67
C TYR A 243 13.14 1.57 -10.53
N ALA A 244 14.44 1.84 -10.57
CA ALA A 244 15.34 1.45 -9.49
C ALA A 244 16.12 2.67 -8.98
N PHE A 245 16.39 2.68 -7.68
CA PHE A 245 17.01 3.80 -6.98
C PHE A 245 18.04 3.31 -5.97
N ILE A 246 19.17 4.00 -5.88
CA ILE A 246 20.18 3.82 -4.83
C ILE A 246 20.12 5.02 -3.91
N LEU A 247 20.15 4.79 -2.60
CA LEU A 247 20.23 5.88 -1.62
C LEU A 247 21.61 6.52 -1.63
N HIS A 248 21.64 7.85 -1.68
CA HIS A 248 22.82 8.59 -1.23
C HIS A 248 22.94 8.42 0.28
N ALA A 249 23.93 7.65 0.74
CA ALA A 249 24.36 7.73 2.13
C ALA A 249 24.78 9.19 2.40
N PRO A 250 24.33 9.82 3.50
CA PRO A 250 24.85 11.12 3.87
C PRO A 250 26.35 10.98 4.09
N SER A 251 27.14 11.83 3.42
CA SER A 251 28.56 11.94 3.75
C SER A 251 28.63 12.46 5.18
N ASP A 252 29.03 11.61 6.13
CA ASP A 252 29.49 12.07 7.44
C ASP A 252 30.54 13.17 7.18
N LYS A 253 30.39 14.30 7.87
CA LYS A 253 31.31 15.44 7.71
C LYS A 253 32.74 15.10 8.15
N ASP A 254 32.92 13.98 8.84
CA ASP A 254 34.18 13.46 9.35
C ASP A 254 34.80 12.36 8.46
N GLY A 255 34.19 12.03 7.31
CA GLY A 255 34.79 11.20 6.25
C GLY A 255 35.10 9.73 6.58
N GLN A 256 34.85 9.25 7.80
CA GLN A 256 35.21 7.90 8.24
C GLN A 256 34.03 7.15 8.89
N ARG A 257 33.18 6.47 8.10
CA ARG A 257 32.45 5.28 8.61
C ARG A 257 31.79 4.33 7.60
N PHE A 258 31.30 4.81 6.46
CA PHE A 258 30.31 4.04 5.69
C PHE A 258 30.82 2.89 4.80
N GLN A 259 32.13 2.77 4.51
CA GLN A 259 32.64 1.68 3.66
C GLN A 259 32.60 0.29 4.29
N SER A 260 32.49 0.16 5.62
CA SER A 260 32.57 -1.14 6.33
C SER A 260 31.22 -1.82 6.61
N GLN A 261 30.08 -1.19 6.29
CA GLN A 261 28.75 -1.75 6.63
C GLN A 261 27.99 -2.43 5.48
N ILE A 262 28.38 -2.22 4.21
CA ILE A 262 27.68 -2.84 3.06
C ILE A 262 27.92 -4.37 2.98
N THR A 263 28.98 -4.86 3.62
CA THR A 263 29.35 -6.30 3.69
C THR A 263 28.31 -7.18 4.40
N TRP A 264 27.37 -6.59 5.15
CA TRP A 264 26.41 -7.32 6.00
C TRP A 264 25.11 -7.78 5.30
N LEU A 265 24.92 -7.51 4.01
CA LEU A 265 23.69 -7.93 3.29
C LEU A 265 23.58 -9.43 3.01
N ASN A 266 24.59 -10.24 3.39
CA ASN A 266 24.48 -11.71 3.46
C ASN A 266 23.75 -12.17 4.73
N ILE A 267 22.56 -11.64 5.00
CA ILE A 267 21.66 -12.19 6.02
C ILE A 267 20.98 -13.42 5.42
N ASP A 268 21.49 -14.58 5.80
CA ASP A 268 20.88 -15.87 5.47
C ASP A 268 19.51 -15.98 6.15
N PRO A 269 18.39 -16.12 5.41
CA PRO A 269 17.05 -16.18 5.99
C PRO A 269 16.78 -17.47 6.80
N SER A 270 17.75 -18.37 6.91
CA SER A 270 17.64 -19.63 7.66
C SER A 270 17.96 -19.55 9.16
N SER A 271 18.43 -18.41 9.68
CA SER A 271 18.79 -18.26 11.10
C SER A 271 17.57 -18.06 12.03
N SER A 272 16.63 -19.02 12.04
CA SER A 272 15.69 -19.18 13.15
C SER A 272 16.38 -19.96 14.27
N GLU A 273 16.66 -19.31 15.40
CA GLU A 273 17.33 -19.92 16.55
C GLU A 273 16.59 -21.18 17.03
N SER A 274 17.27 -22.33 16.94
CA SER A 274 16.83 -23.55 17.58
C SER A 274 17.02 -23.43 19.10
N CYS A 275 15.97 -23.01 19.81
CA CYS A 275 15.98 -22.96 21.26
C CYS A 275 16.03 -24.40 21.82
N GLY A 276 17.24 -24.87 22.13
CA GLY A 276 17.48 -26.21 22.65
C GLY A 276 16.92 -26.37 24.06
N ILE A 277 15.88 -27.19 24.20
CA ILE A 277 15.42 -27.66 25.52
C ILE A 277 16.20 -28.93 25.85
N SER A 278 17.27 -28.79 26.63
CA SER A 278 17.92 -29.92 27.30
C SER A 278 17.07 -30.34 28.50
N GLY A 279 16.37 -31.47 28.36
CA GLY A 279 15.70 -32.12 29.49
C GLY A 279 16.65 -33.07 30.21
N SER A 280 16.78 -32.87 31.52
CA SER A 280 17.30 -33.83 32.50
C SER A 280 16.15 -34.27 33.40
#